data_AF-A0A818X0G9-F1
#
_entry.id   AF-A0A818X0G9-F1
#
_cell.length_a   1.000
_cell.length_b   1.000
_cell.length_c   1.000
_cell.angle_alpha   90.00
_cell.angle_beta   90.00
_cell.angle_gamma   90.00
#
_symmetry.space_group_name_H-M   'P 1'
#
loop_
_entity.id
_entity.type
_entity.pdbx_description
1 polymer ?
#
loop_
_entity_poly.entity_id
_entity_poly.type
_entity_poly.pdbx_seq_one_letter_code
_entity_poly.pdbx_strand_id
1 'polypeptide(L)'
;MMPDGIKCELAHLYFNPKTHKDDIPVRPIENTIMAPTTNISNFLDEIIRPIFDNKCSTTSTIDGASLIKKLKQYVERGLLKPTTLFCTFDIRNLYTMLPQEEALNILVEFLHVHGYKKVKGIPLDAIRKLASIVLKENVFVYEKKIYRQVLGGAISSSFTLTLANIFMWKWQKELVHRQDMTTEFYGRYIDDIFMTWNKLEKALKDLLDEANTWHPNIKLEYKISKRLPFLDVVLRNDAGILSTSLYYKPTAQPYVVPFISDHPRHTFVNVIHTSLAHAITYSSTFDIFNNERCHIKLTLLLNG
;
A
#
# COMPACT_ATOMS: atom_id res chain seq x y z
N MET A 1 43.70 5.69 0.39
CA MET A 1 42.45 6.24 -0.14
C MET A 1 41.45 6.20 0.99
N MET A 2 41.18 7.34 1.66
CA MET A 2 40.06 7.37 2.60
C MET A 2 38.78 7.12 1.79
N PRO A 3 37.81 6.34 2.27
CA PRO A 3 36.53 6.25 1.61
C PRO A 3 35.96 7.66 1.52
N ASP A 4 35.54 8.09 0.32
CA ASP A 4 34.83 9.35 0.13
C ASP A 4 33.75 9.45 1.20
N GLY A 5 33.88 10.47 2.08
CA GLY A 5 33.00 10.63 3.22
C GLY A 5 31.57 10.62 2.75
N ILE A 6 30.73 9.78 3.37
CA ILE A 6 29.30 9.72 3.11
C ILE A 6 28.76 11.16 3.21
N LYS A 7 28.39 11.76 2.07
CA LYS A 7 27.77 13.09 2.06
C LYS A 7 26.46 12.98 2.82
N CYS A 8 26.40 13.71 3.93
CA CYS A 8 25.22 13.82 4.78
C CYS A 8 24.63 15.22 4.56
N GLU A 9 23.39 15.27 4.12
CA GLU A 9 22.68 16.51 3.82
C GLU A 9 21.31 16.48 4.52
N LEU A 10 20.78 17.64 4.92
CA LEU A 10 19.42 17.68 5.45
C LEU A 10 18.44 17.28 4.35
N ALA A 11 17.36 16.60 4.74
CA ALA A 11 16.30 16.28 3.80
C ALA A 11 15.65 17.56 3.26
N HIS A 12 15.09 17.51 2.06
CA HIS A 12 14.40 18.65 1.45
C HIS A 12 12.93 18.32 1.21
N LEU A 13 12.03 19.19 1.66
CA LEU A 13 10.60 19.05 1.39
C LEU A 13 10.25 19.66 0.03
N TYR A 14 9.58 18.88 -0.81
CA TYR A 14 9.00 19.32 -2.08
C TYR A 14 7.58 18.76 -2.24
N PHE A 15 6.88 19.18 -3.29
CA PHE A 15 5.48 18.86 -3.48
C PHE A 15 5.21 18.29 -4.88
N ASN A 16 4.55 17.14 -4.94
CA ASN A 16 4.08 16.56 -6.20
C ASN A 16 2.57 16.77 -6.37
N PRO A 17 2.09 17.28 -7.52
CA PRO A 17 0.66 17.43 -7.76
C PRO A 17 -0.01 16.05 -7.94
N LYS A 18 -1.16 15.84 -7.29
CA LYS A 18 -2.02 14.68 -7.56
C LYS A 18 -2.95 15.00 -8.74
N THR A 19 -2.39 15.03 -9.94
CA THR A 19 -3.09 15.37 -11.22
C THR A 19 -4.32 14.52 -11.53
N HIS A 20 -4.51 13.41 -10.84
CA HIS A 20 -5.63 12.49 -11.03
C HIS A 20 -6.84 12.79 -10.13
N LYS A 21 -6.82 13.86 -9.33
CA LYS A 21 -7.94 14.31 -8.48
C LYS A 21 -8.42 15.69 -8.94
N ASP A 22 -9.71 15.97 -8.79
CA ASP A 22 -10.37 17.18 -9.33
C ASP A 22 -9.72 18.49 -8.85
N ASP A 23 -9.37 18.59 -7.56
CA ASP A 23 -8.73 19.78 -6.97
C ASP A 23 -7.19 19.78 -7.09
N ILE A 24 -6.61 18.78 -7.76
CA ILE A 24 -5.16 18.57 -7.94
C ILE A 24 -4.34 18.88 -6.67
N PRO A 25 -4.68 18.28 -5.50
CA PRO A 25 -3.99 18.58 -4.25
C PRO A 25 -2.51 18.16 -4.33
N VAL A 26 -1.66 18.88 -3.62
CA VAL A 26 -0.23 18.55 -3.55
C VAL A 26 0.05 17.46 -2.51
N ARG A 27 1.01 16.58 -2.82
CA ARG A 27 1.57 15.60 -1.89
C ARG A 27 2.93 16.10 -1.41
N PRO A 28 3.12 16.36 -0.10
CA PRO A 28 4.44 16.62 0.43
C PRO A 28 5.31 15.36 0.30
N ILE A 29 6.54 15.53 -0.17
CA ILE A 29 7.55 14.48 -0.25
C ILE A 29 8.85 15.03 0.32
N GLU A 30 9.44 14.29 1.25
CA GLU A 30 10.75 14.57 1.79
C GLU A 30 11.78 13.81 0.97
N ASN A 31 12.80 14.50 0.45
CA ASN A 31 13.95 13.83 -0.16
C ASN A 31 14.93 13.45 0.94
N THR A 32 14.89 12.20 1.38
CA THR A 32 15.75 11.69 2.45
C THR A 32 16.97 10.94 1.95
N ILE A 33 17.31 10.93 0.65
CA ILE A 33 18.37 10.06 0.10
C ILE A 33 19.71 10.20 0.86
N MET A 34 20.08 11.43 1.25
CA MET A 34 21.32 11.73 1.97
C MET A 34 21.09 12.15 3.44
N ALA A 35 19.88 11.93 3.97
CA ALA A 35 19.53 12.34 5.33
C ALA A 35 20.30 11.53 6.40
N PRO A 36 20.60 12.13 7.58
CA PRO A 36 21.35 11.46 8.64
C PRO A 36 20.73 10.12 9.11
N THR A 37 19.41 9.99 9.02
CA THR A 37 18.66 8.82 9.50
C THR A 37 18.50 7.71 8.46
N THR A 38 18.90 7.94 7.20
CA THR A 38 18.58 7.07 6.07
C THR A 38 19.23 5.70 6.17
N ASN A 39 20.50 5.64 6.59
CA ASN A 39 21.18 4.36 6.77
C ASN A 39 20.57 3.55 7.92
N ILE A 40 20.14 4.21 8.99
CA ILE A 40 19.45 3.55 10.11
C ILE A 40 18.07 3.05 9.65
N SER A 41 17.35 3.84 8.87
CA SER A 41 16.07 3.46 8.28
C SER A 41 16.20 2.23 7.39
N ASN A 42 17.13 2.25 6.43
CA ASN A 42 17.37 1.11 5.55
C ASN A 42 17.77 -0.15 6.32
N PHE A 43 18.64 -0.01 7.32
CA PHE A 43 19.06 -1.13 8.17
C PHE A 43 17.89 -1.73 8.95
N LEU A 44 17.03 -0.90 9.55
CA LEU A 44 15.86 -1.37 10.27
C LEU A 44 14.83 -2.03 9.34
N ASP A 45 14.60 -1.46 8.16
CA ASP A 45 13.72 -2.06 7.15
C ASP A 45 14.22 -3.45 6.75
N GLU A 46 15.51 -3.57 6.43
CA GLU A 46 16.15 -4.82 5.99
C GLU A 46 15.95 -5.97 7.00
N ILE A 47 16.05 -5.68 8.30
CA ILE A 47 15.97 -6.72 9.33
C ILE A 47 14.54 -6.96 9.85
N ILE A 48 13.63 -5.98 9.75
CA ILE A 48 12.27 -6.06 10.32
C ILE A 48 11.24 -6.43 9.26
N ARG A 49 11.35 -5.88 8.03
CA ARG A 49 10.36 -6.10 6.98
C ARG A 49 10.16 -7.57 6.63
N PRO A 50 11.21 -8.42 6.50
CA PRO A 50 11.02 -9.85 6.25
C PRO A 50 10.24 -10.56 7.37
N ILE A 51 10.36 -10.09 8.61
CA ILE A 51 9.58 -10.62 9.75
C ILE A 51 8.11 -10.24 9.56
N PHE A 52 7.83 -8.97 9.27
CA PHE A 52 6.48 -8.51 8.98
C PHE A 52 5.84 -9.30 7.83
N ASP A 53 6.51 -9.36 6.67
CA ASP A 53 6.01 -10.03 5.47
C ASP A 53 5.70 -11.52 5.75
N ASN A 54 6.56 -12.20 6.52
CA ASN A 54 6.31 -13.58 6.93
C ASN A 54 5.08 -13.72 7.82
N LYS A 55 5.00 -12.92 8.90
CA LYS A 55 3.95 -13.04 9.93
C LYS A 55 2.59 -12.51 9.51
N CYS A 56 2.56 -11.56 8.58
CA CYS A 56 1.33 -10.88 8.15
C CYS A 56 0.90 -11.23 6.72
N SER A 57 1.51 -12.24 6.12
CA SER A 57 1.21 -12.72 4.75
C SER A 57 -0.25 -13.11 4.53
N THR A 58 -0.98 -13.53 5.56
CA THR A 58 -2.40 -13.92 5.46
C THR A 58 -3.33 -12.73 5.31
N THR A 59 -2.98 -11.58 5.88
CA THR A 59 -3.81 -10.36 5.87
C THR A 59 -3.28 -9.27 4.94
N SER A 60 -2.08 -9.45 4.38
CA SER A 60 -1.43 -8.50 3.47
C SER A 60 -1.47 -9.00 2.03
N THR A 61 -1.57 -8.10 1.06
CA THR A 61 -1.33 -8.40 -0.36
C THR A 61 -0.19 -7.53 -0.87
N ILE A 62 0.52 -8.01 -1.89
CA ILE A 62 1.72 -7.35 -2.45
C ILE A 62 1.44 -6.64 -3.77
N ASP A 63 0.40 -7.05 -4.49
CA ASP A 63 -0.03 -6.49 -5.78
C ASP A 63 -1.42 -7.05 -6.15
N GLY A 64 -1.93 -6.65 -7.32
CA GLY A 64 -3.19 -7.14 -7.88
C GLY A 64 -3.13 -8.63 -8.26
N ALA A 65 -1.98 -9.15 -8.69
CA ALA A 65 -1.85 -10.55 -9.09
C ALA A 65 -1.96 -11.50 -7.89
N SER A 66 -1.30 -11.17 -6.79
CA SER A 66 -1.36 -11.86 -5.50
C SER A 66 -2.77 -11.80 -4.92
N LEU A 67 -3.43 -10.64 -5.01
CA LEU A 67 -4.83 -10.49 -4.62
C LEU A 67 -5.73 -11.46 -5.39
N ILE A 68 -5.67 -11.45 -6.73
CA ILE A 68 -6.48 -12.33 -7.58
C ILE A 68 -6.21 -13.81 -7.25
N LYS A 69 -4.95 -14.18 -7.05
CA LYS A 69 -4.58 -15.56 -6.65
C LYS A 69 -5.26 -15.97 -5.35
N LYS A 70 -5.26 -15.12 -4.33
CA LYS A 70 -5.92 -15.43 -3.05
C LYS A 70 -7.45 -15.38 -3.15
N LEU A 71 -8.01 -14.49 -3.97
CA LEU A 71 -9.44 -14.45 -4.24
C LEU A 71 -9.93 -15.71 -4.97
N LYS A 72 -9.15 -16.26 -5.90
CA LYS A 72 -9.46 -17.55 -6.54
C LYS A 72 -9.58 -18.66 -5.50
N GLN A 73 -8.66 -18.74 -4.55
CA GLN A 73 -8.73 -19.70 -3.44
C GLN A 73 -9.98 -19.50 -2.56
N TYR A 74 -10.36 -18.25 -2.31
CA TYR A 74 -11.61 -17.91 -1.60
C TYR A 74 -12.86 -18.38 -2.37
N VAL A 75 -12.89 -18.20 -3.69
CA VAL A 75 -13.97 -18.65 -4.58
C VAL A 75 -14.03 -20.18 -4.66
N GLU A 76 -12.89 -20.85 -4.82
CA GLU A 76 -12.79 -22.34 -4.88
C GLU A 76 -13.32 -23.00 -3.60
N ARG A 77 -13.23 -22.32 -2.46
CA ARG A 77 -13.82 -22.75 -1.18
C ARG A 77 -15.34 -22.55 -1.10
N GLY A 78 -15.98 -22.03 -2.15
CA GLY A 78 -17.43 -21.77 -2.20
C GLY A 78 -17.89 -20.60 -1.32
N LEU A 79 -16.97 -19.69 -0.96
CA LEU A 79 -17.28 -18.60 -0.03
C LEU A 79 -17.87 -17.36 -0.71
N LEU A 80 -17.64 -17.20 -2.02
CA LEU A 80 -18.24 -16.12 -2.80
C LEU A 80 -19.71 -16.48 -3.13
N LYS A 81 -20.63 -15.78 -2.48
CA LYS A 81 -22.08 -15.91 -2.66
C LYS A 81 -22.61 -14.86 -3.66
N PRO A 82 -23.79 -15.09 -4.25
CA PRO A 82 -24.46 -14.08 -5.07
C PRO A 82 -24.74 -12.76 -4.34
N THR A 83 -24.84 -12.80 -3.01
CA THR A 83 -25.07 -11.66 -2.13
C THR A 83 -23.80 -11.05 -1.56
N THR A 84 -22.62 -11.64 -1.78
CA THR A 84 -21.36 -11.11 -1.24
C THR A 84 -21.14 -9.68 -1.71
N LEU A 85 -20.93 -8.79 -0.75
CA LEU A 85 -20.53 -7.42 -0.98
C LEU A 85 -19.01 -7.33 -0.96
N PHE A 86 -18.47 -6.47 -1.81
CA PHE A 86 -17.09 -6.04 -1.72
C PHE A 86 -17.04 -4.71 -1.00
N CYS A 87 -16.00 -4.53 -0.20
CA CYS A 87 -15.69 -3.29 0.47
C CYS A 87 -14.23 -2.94 0.25
N THR A 88 -14.00 -1.73 -0.23
CA THR A 88 -12.66 -1.15 -0.31
C THR A 88 -12.60 0.05 0.60
N PHE A 89 -11.51 0.21 1.34
CA PHE A 89 -11.28 1.44 2.08
C PHE A 89 -9.81 1.83 2.16
N ASP A 90 -9.59 3.13 2.05
CA ASP A 90 -8.29 3.79 2.14
C ASP A 90 -8.13 4.41 3.52
N ILE A 91 -6.90 4.37 4.03
CA ILE A 91 -6.52 5.00 5.28
C ILE A 91 -5.86 6.34 4.98
N ARG A 92 -6.59 7.42 5.30
CA ARG A 92 -6.09 8.78 5.03
C ARG A 92 -4.77 9.03 5.74
N ASN A 93 -3.77 9.45 4.98
CA ASN A 93 -2.53 10.05 5.48
C ASN A 93 -1.77 9.15 6.49
N LEU A 94 -1.83 7.82 6.31
CA LEU A 94 -1.29 6.82 7.25
C LEU A 94 0.12 7.16 7.78
N TYR A 95 1.08 7.45 6.90
CA TYR A 95 2.46 7.73 7.30
C TYR A 95 2.63 9.02 8.08
N THR A 96 1.95 10.09 7.65
CA THR A 96 2.08 11.42 8.25
C THR A 96 1.27 11.57 9.53
N MET A 97 0.36 10.64 9.81
CA MET A 97 -0.51 10.65 10.99
C MET A 97 -0.11 9.60 12.04
N LEU A 98 0.94 8.81 11.80
CA LEU A 98 1.40 7.77 12.71
C LEU A 98 1.84 8.36 14.07
N PRO A 99 1.19 8.02 15.20
CA PRO A 99 1.63 8.48 16.51
C PRO A 99 2.98 7.84 16.87
N GLN A 100 4.04 8.64 16.96
CA GLN A 100 5.41 8.14 17.00
C GLN A 100 5.69 7.21 18.19
N GLU A 101 5.35 7.60 19.42
CA GLU A 101 5.56 6.76 20.61
C GLU A 101 4.76 5.46 20.56
N GLU A 102 3.50 5.55 20.16
CA GLU A 102 2.62 4.39 20.07
C GLU A 102 3.13 3.40 19.02
N ALA A 103 3.55 3.89 17.85
CA ALA A 103 4.12 3.06 16.81
C ALA A 103 5.41 2.36 17.26
N LEU A 104 6.28 3.04 18.01
CA LEU A 104 7.48 2.44 18.60
C LEU A 104 7.13 1.34 19.61
N ASN A 105 6.07 1.53 20.41
CA ASN A 105 5.61 0.52 21.35
C ASN A 105 4.98 -0.68 20.63
N ILE A 106 4.16 -0.44 19.60
CA ILE A 106 3.56 -1.49 18.78
C ILE A 106 4.63 -2.29 18.03
N LEU A 107 5.72 -1.65 17.58
CA LEU A 107 6.86 -2.36 17.01
C LEU A 107 7.45 -3.40 17.98
N VAL A 108 7.71 -2.98 19.22
CA VAL A 108 8.25 -3.88 20.25
C VAL A 108 7.24 -4.96 20.60
N GLU A 109 5.96 -4.61 20.73
CA GLU A 109 4.87 -5.57 20.97
C GLU A 109 4.82 -6.62 19.85
N PHE A 110 4.83 -6.20 18.59
CA PHE A 110 4.82 -7.07 17.42
C PHE A 110 5.96 -8.09 17.46
N LEU A 111 7.19 -7.62 17.69
CA LEU A 111 8.36 -8.48 17.78
C LEU A 111 8.24 -9.46 18.96
N HIS A 112 7.77 -8.98 20.12
CA HIS A 112 7.60 -9.80 21.31
C HIS A 112 6.56 -10.91 21.13
N VAL A 113 5.37 -10.57 20.60
CA VAL A 113 4.27 -11.50 20.33
C VAL A 113 4.68 -12.60 19.35
N HIS A 114 5.60 -12.29 18.43
CA HIS A 114 6.15 -13.26 17.49
C HIS A 114 7.42 -13.98 17.99
N GLY A 115 7.73 -13.86 19.28
CA GLY A 115 8.77 -14.65 19.96
C GLY A 115 10.18 -14.07 19.85
N TYR A 116 10.35 -12.86 19.34
CA TYR A 116 11.66 -12.23 19.24
C TYR A 116 12.05 -11.57 20.57
N LYS A 117 13.22 -11.94 21.10
CA LYS A 117 13.92 -11.18 22.15
C LYS A 117 15.03 -10.30 21.57
N LYS A 118 15.52 -10.69 20.38
CA LYS A 118 16.53 -10.00 19.59
C LYS A 118 16.21 -10.20 18.11
N VAL A 119 16.53 -9.23 17.27
CA VAL A 119 16.50 -9.37 15.80
C VAL A 119 17.92 -9.27 15.29
N LYS A 120 18.41 -10.29 14.58
CA LYS A 120 19.81 -10.35 14.10
C LYS A 120 20.85 -10.06 15.20
N GLY A 121 20.60 -10.53 16.43
CA GLY A 121 21.47 -10.31 17.58
C GLY A 121 21.27 -8.98 18.32
N ILE A 122 20.44 -8.07 17.79
CA ILE A 122 20.16 -6.75 18.38
C ILE A 122 18.98 -6.85 19.37
N PRO A 123 19.15 -6.44 20.65
CA PRO A 123 18.06 -6.39 21.62
C PRO A 123 16.91 -5.48 21.19
N LEU A 124 15.67 -5.82 21.56
CA LEU A 124 14.50 -5.01 21.20
C LEU A 124 14.59 -3.56 21.69
N ASP A 125 15.21 -3.30 22.84
CA ASP A 125 15.42 -1.93 23.34
C ASP A 125 16.33 -1.11 22.41
N ALA A 126 17.35 -1.75 21.83
CA ALA A 126 18.22 -1.10 20.86
C ALA A 126 17.49 -0.86 19.53
N ILE A 127 16.66 -1.81 19.08
CA ILE A 127 15.78 -1.64 17.92
C ILE A 127 14.83 -0.45 18.13
N ARG A 128 14.16 -0.38 19.28
CA ARG A 128 13.26 0.73 19.63
C ARG A 128 14.00 2.07 19.64
N LYS A 129 15.23 2.13 20.18
CA LYS A 129 16.06 3.34 20.17
C LYS A 129 16.43 3.78 18.74
N LEU A 130 16.88 2.86 17.89
CA LEU A 130 17.19 3.15 16.49
C LEU A 130 15.95 3.63 15.74
N ALA A 131 14.81 2.95 15.93
CA ALA A 131 13.53 3.34 15.35
C ALA A 131 13.09 4.74 15.82
N SER A 132 13.31 5.06 17.10
CA SER A 132 13.03 6.38 17.65
C SER A 132 13.89 7.47 17.00
N ILE A 133 15.16 7.18 16.70
CA ILE A 133 16.03 8.14 15.99
C ILE A 133 15.46 8.41 14.58
N VAL A 134 15.06 7.37 13.86
CA VAL A 134 14.50 7.52 12.50
C VAL A 134 13.23 8.38 12.49
N LEU A 135 12.33 8.18 13.46
CA LEU A 135 11.06 8.93 13.51
C LEU A 135 11.22 10.34 14.07
N LYS A 136 11.94 10.50 15.18
CA LYS A 136 11.95 11.75 15.95
C LYS A 136 13.02 12.73 15.48
N GLU A 137 14.12 12.24 14.93
CA GLU A 137 15.20 13.08 14.41
C GLU A 137 15.04 13.32 12.90
N ASN A 138 13.81 13.18 12.38
CA ASN A 138 13.49 13.52 11.00
C ASN A 138 13.42 15.06 10.84
N VAL A 139 14.50 15.63 10.34
CA VAL A 139 14.70 17.07 10.13
C VAL A 139 14.87 17.36 8.64
N PHE A 140 14.15 18.35 8.14
CA PHE A 140 14.16 18.74 6.74
C PHE A 140 14.15 20.26 6.55
N VAL A 141 14.59 20.69 5.38
CA VAL A 141 14.61 22.09 4.94
C VAL A 141 13.42 22.37 4.02
N TYR A 142 12.70 23.45 4.32
CA TYR A 142 11.68 24.02 3.46
C TYR A 142 11.79 25.54 3.51
N GLU A 143 11.78 26.21 2.36
CA GLU A 143 11.90 27.69 2.27
C GLU A 143 13.03 28.28 3.15
N LYS A 144 14.21 27.65 3.11
CA LYS A 144 15.42 28.04 3.89
C LYS A 144 15.25 27.96 5.42
N LYS A 145 14.18 27.35 5.91
CA LYS A 145 13.94 27.08 7.33
C LYS A 145 14.07 25.59 7.61
N ILE A 146 14.50 25.27 8.82
CA ILE A 146 14.66 23.91 9.31
C ILE A 146 13.40 23.54 10.10
N TYR A 147 12.82 22.40 9.76
CA TYR A 147 11.64 21.83 10.39
C TYR A 147 11.95 20.43 10.90
N ARG A 148 11.25 20.02 11.95
CA ARG A 148 11.27 18.66 12.46
C ARG A 148 9.87 18.09 12.44
N GLN A 149 9.72 16.89 11.92
CA GLN A 149 8.43 16.20 11.92
C GLN A 149 8.10 15.70 13.33
N VAL A 150 7.00 16.19 13.91
CA VAL A 150 6.55 15.85 15.28
C VAL A 150 5.46 14.77 15.31
N LEU A 151 4.88 14.46 14.15
CA LEU A 151 3.83 13.45 13.98
C LEU A 151 4.06 12.71 12.67
N GLY A 152 3.88 11.39 12.68
CA GLY A 152 4.18 10.56 11.53
C GLY A 152 5.67 10.27 11.36
N GLY A 153 6.02 9.79 10.19
CA GLY A 153 7.41 9.72 9.73
C GLY A 153 7.54 10.14 8.26
N ALA A 154 8.79 10.27 7.79
CA ALA A 154 9.09 10.61 6.41
C ALA A 154 8.48 9.56 5.46
N ILE A 155 7.70 10.00 4.48
CA ILE A 155 7.08 9.10 3.48
C ILE A 155 8.16 8.35 2.67
N SER A 156 9.31 8.97 2.45
CA SER A 156 10.45 8.41 1.72
C SER A 156 11.34 7.48 2.55
N SER A 157 11.10 7.39 3.86
CA SER A 157 11.87 6.50 4.75
C SER A 157 11.37 5.06 4.60
N SER A 158 12.28 4.16 4.21
CA SER A 158 12.01 2.73 4.03
C SER A 158 11.42 2.11 5.30
N PHE A 159 12.02 2.38 6.46
CA PHE A 159 11.52 1.88 7.74
C PHE A 159 10.14 2.43 8.12
N THR A 160 9.83 3.67 7.74
CA THR A 160 8.52 4.27 8.04
C THR A 160 7.39 3.50 7.38
N LEU A 161 7.63 2.95 6.18
CA LEU A 161 6.68 2.04 5.51
C LEU A 161 6.43 0.78 6.33
N THR A 162 7.50 0.11 6.76
CA THR A 162 7.41 -1.11 7.56
C THR A 162 6.75 -0.85 8.92
N LEU A 163 7.07 0.27 9.55
CA LEU A 163 6.47 0.65 10.82
C LEU A 163 4.96 0.94 10.70
N ALA A 164 4.55 1.67 9.65
CA ALA A 164 3.13 1.92 9.38
C ALA A 164 2.37 0.60 9.15
N ASN A 165 2.97 -0.35 8.43
CA ASN A 165 2.41 -1.67 8.25
C ASN A 165 2.25 -2.46 9.57
N ILE A 166 3.22 -2.37 10.46
CA ILE A 166 3.17 -2.98 11.81
C ILE A 166 2.13 -2.29 12.70
N PHE A 167 2.01 -0.97 12.62
CA PHE A 167 0.94 -0.24 13.31
C PHE A 167 -0.43 -0.73 12.87
N MET A 168 -0.62 -0.87 11.55
CA MET A 168 -1.85 -1.39 10.99
C MET A 168 -2.11 -2.85 11.34
N TRP A 169 -1.08 -3.68 11.51
CA TRP A 169 -1.24 -5.03 12.05
C TRP A 169 -1.93 -5.04 13.41
N LYS A 170 -1.63 -4.08 14.30
CA LYS A 170 -2.28 -3.98 15.61
C LYS A 170 -3.71 -3.47 15.47
N TRP A 171 -3.91 -2.36 14.74
CA TRP A 171 -5.22 -1.74 14.58
C TRP A 171 -6.23 -2.69 13.91
N GLN A 172 -5.83 -3.41 12.87
CA GLN A 172 -6.74 -4.24 12.07
C GLN A 172 -7.19 -5.52 12.79
N LYS A 173 -6.58 -5.91 13.93
CA LYS A 173 -6.89 -7.18 14.61
C LYS A 173 -8.37 -7.33 14.90
N GLU A 174 -8.99 -6.28 15.44
CA GLU A 174 -10.39 -6.29 15.81
C GLU A 174 -11.29 -6.38 14.56
N LEU A 175 -10.94 -5.65 13.50
CA LEU A 175 -11.69 -5.67 12.25
C LEU A 175 -11.68 -7.06 11.60
N VAL A 176 -10.49 -7.65 11.51
CA VAL A 176 -10.28 -9.00 10.98
C VAL A 176 -11.00 -10.06 11.82
N HIS A 177 -10.99 -9.90 13.15
CA HIS A 177 -11.71 -10.79 14.06
C HIS A 177 -13.22 -10.73 13.86
N ARG A 178 -13.81 -9.53 13.83
CA ARG A 178 -15.26 -9.33 13.68
C ARG A 178 -15.78 -9.68 12.28
N GLN A 179 -14.94 -9.51 11.27
CA GLN A 179 -15.25 -9.94 9.92
C GLN A 179 -15.37 -11.47 9.83
N ASP A 180 -14.44 -12.18 10.47
CA ASP A 180 -14.23 -13.63 10.35
C ASP A 180 -13.66 -14.06 8.98
N MET A 181 -12.33 -14.10 8.87
CA MET A 181 -11.61 -14.59 7.69
C MET A 181 -11.79 -16.08 7.38
N THR A 182 -12.47 -16.86 8.24
CA THR A 182 -12.78 -18.26 7.90
C THR A 182 -13.85 -18.33 6.82
N THR A 183 -14.76 -17.33 6.80
CA THR A 183 -15.89 -17.23 5.87
C THR A 183 -15.79 -16.05 4.91
N GLU A 184 -14.92 -15.08 5.18
CA GLU A 184 -14.68 -13.90 4.37
C GLU A 184 -13.22 -13.77 3.90
N PHE A 185 -12.99 -12.86 2.96
CA PHE A 185 -11.67 -12.49 2.48
C PHE A 185 -11.24 -11.13 3.05
N TYR A 186 -9.98 -11.01 3.45
CA TYR A 186 -9.34 -9.76 3.85
C TYR A 186 -7.96 -9.65 3.19
N GLY A 187 -7.67 -8.49 2.59
CA GLY A 187 -6.36 -8.21 2.02
C GLY A 187 -6.04 -6.73 2.10
N ARG A 188 -4.90 -6.40 2.72
CA ARG A 188 -4.38 -5.03 2.81
C ARG A 188 -3.12 -4.85 1.97
N TYR A 189 -3.11 -3.84 1.12
CA TYR A 189 -1.92 -3.31 0.47
C TYR A 189 -1.60 -1.96 1.09
N ILE A 190 -0.70 -1.94 2.07
CA ILE A 190 -0.30 -0.70 2.76
C ILE A 190 -1.53 0.02 3.38
N ASP A 191 -2.00 1.12 2.78
CA ASP A 191 -3.13 1.95 3.18
C ASP A 191 -4.45 1.54 2.53
N ASP A 192 -4.39 0.81 1.41
CA ASP A 192 -5.55 0.26 0.70
C ASP A 192 -5.98 -1.09 1.29
N ILE A 193 -7.24 -1.22 1.69
CA ILE A 193 -7.82 -2.47 2.20
C ILE A 193 -8.97 -2.94 1.32
N PHE A 194 -9.00 -4.24 1.03
CA PHE A 194 -10.11 -4.94 0.39
C PHE A 194 -10.64 -6.03 1.32
N MET A 195 -11.96 -6.10 1.46
CA MET A 195 -12.64 -7.17 2.18
C MET A 195 -13.94 -7.60 1.51
N THR A 196 -14.34 -8.86 1.75
CA THR A 196 -15.68 -9.34 1.40
C THR A 196 -16.59 -9.36 2.62
N TRP A 197 -17.90 -9.36 2.36
CA TRP A 197 -18.92 -9.44 3.38
C TRP A 197 -20.17 -10.18 2.90
N ASN A 198 -20.54 -11.27 3.58
CA ASN A 198 -21.71 -12.09 3.29
C ASN A 198 -22.90 -11.85 4.23
N LYS A 199 -22.80 -10.89 5.16
CA LYS A 199 -23.89 -10.51 6.07
C LYS A 199 -24.63 -9.27 5.53
N LEU A 200 -25.55 -8.71 6.30
CA LEU A 200 -26.31 -7.52 5.91
C LEU A 200 -25.37 -6.31 5.70
N GLU A 201 -25.64 -5.51 4.66
CA GLU A 201 -24.89 -4.28 4.36
C GLU A 201 -24.89 -3.30 5.54
N LYS A 202 -26.02 -3.19 6.26
CA LYS A 202 -26.12 -2.34 7.45
C LYS A 202 -25.09 -2.73 8.50
N ALA A 203 -24.92 -4.02 8.77
CA ALA A 203 -23.94 -4.49 9.76
C ALA A 203 -22.49 -4.20 9.34
N LEU A 204 -22.21 -4.19 8.03
CA LEU A 204 -20.90 -3.78 7.51
C LEU A 204 -20.67 -2.28 7.73
N LYS A 205 -21.66 -1.44 7.42
CA LYS A 205 -21.59 0.01 7.64
C LYS A 205 -21.40 0.35 9.11
N ASP A 206 -22.21 -0.23 9.99
CA ASP A 206 -22.11 -0.04 11.44
C ASP A 206 -20.70 -0.42 11.94
N LEU A 207 -20.14 -1.55 11.47
CA LEU A 207 -18.78 -1.98 11.83
C LEU A 207 -17.70 -0.99 11.34
N LEU A 208 -17.80 -0.50 10.10
CA LEU A 208 -16.81 0.42 9.53
C LEU A 208 -16.89 1.82 10.16
N ASP A 209 -18.10 2.28 10.46
CA ASP A 209 -18.34 3.55 11.14
C ASP A 209 -17.79 3.48 12.57
N GLU A 210 -18.00 2.36 13.28
CA GLU A 210 -17.36 2.11 14.57
C GLU A 210 -15.83 2.05 14.45
N ALA A 211 -15.30 1.34 13.44
CA ALA A 211 -13.86 1.23 13.22
C ALA A 211 -13.18 2.58 12.98
N ASN A 212 -13.90 3.53 12.39
CA ASN A 212 -13.45 4.91 12.17
C ASN A 212 -13.34 5.74 13.48
N THR A 213 -13.79 5.19 14.61
CA THR A 213 -13.69 5.78 15.95
C THR A 213 -12.61 5.13 16.83
N TRP A 214 -12.09 3.96 16.45
CA TRP A 214 -11.15 3.19 17.29
C TRP A 214 -9.83 3.90 17.56
N HIS A 215 -9.40 4.78 16.67
CA HIS A 215 -8.16 5.52 16.84
C HIS A 215 -8.28 6.95 16.27
N PRO A 216 -7.88 8.01 17.02
CA PRO A 216 -8.05 9.40 16.58
C PRO A 216 -7.34 9.73 15.27
N ASN A 217 -6.19 9.10 15.02
CA ASN A 217 -5.35 9.35 13.84
C ASN A 217 -5.62 8.41 12.66
N ILE A 218 -6.56 7.46 12.79
CA ILE A 218 -6.96 6.59 11.68
C ILE A 218 -8.30 7.08 11.16
N LYS A 219 -8.36 7.35 9.86
CA LYS A 219 -9.59 7.75 9.17
C LYS A 219 -9.78 6.92 7.93
N LEU A 220 -10.93 6.25 7.87
CA LEU A 220 -11.32 5.34 6.80
C LEU A 220 -12.20 6.09 5.80
N GLU A 221 -11.87 5.97 4.52
CA GLU A 221 -12.80 6.26 3.42
C GLU A 221 -13.20 4.94 2.77
N TYR A 222 -14.46 4.53 2.92
CA TYR A 222 -14.92 3.24 2.41
C TYR A 222 -15.93 3.36 1.25
N LYS A 223 -15.92 2.34 0.39
CA LYS A 223 -16.91 2.11 -0.66
C LYS A 223 -17.38 0.67 -0.60
N ILE A 224 -18.69 0.46 -0.69
CA ILE A 224 -19.31 -0.85 -0.68
C ILE A 224 -20.08 -1.02 -1.98
N SER A 225 -19.83 -2.11 -2.69
CA SER A 225 -20.53 -2.46 -3.94
C SER A 225 -20.23 -3.90 -4.31
N LYS A 226 -20.96 -4.46 -5.28
CA LYS A 226 -20.59 -5.73 -5.93
C LYS A 226 -19.54 -5.55 -7.04
N ARG A 227 -19.23 -4.30 -7.40
CA ARG A 227 -18.21 -3.92 -8.37
C ARG A 227 -17.38 -2.77 -7.81
N LEU A 228 -16.10 -3.01 -7.54
CA LEU A 228 -15.18 -2.00 -7.02
C LEU A 228 -13.78 -2.13 -7.64
N PRO A 229 -13.09 -1.01 -7.89
CA PRO A 229 -11.67 -1.02 -8.15
C PRO A 229 -10.87 -1.22 -6.86
N PHE A 230 -9.80 -1.99 -6.91
CA PHE A 230 -8.80 -2.11 -5.85
C PHE A 230 -7.43 -2.35 -6.49
N LEU A 231 -6.45 -1.51 -6.13
CA LEU A 231 -5.18 -1.40 -6.87
C LEU A 231 -5.47 -1.17 -8.37
N ASP A 232 -4.85 -1.97 -9.24
CA ASP A 232 -4.99 -1.89 -10.69
C ASP A 232 -6.07 -2.86 -11.25
N VAL A 233 -6.96 -3.36 -10.39
CA VAL A 233 -7.96 -4.39 -10.74
C VAL A 233 -9.37 -3.92 -10.41
N VAL A 234 -10.31 -4.05 -11.36
CA VAL A 234 -11.75 -4.00 -11.07
C VAL A 234 -12.23 -5.40 -10.74
N LEU A 235 -12.77 -5.55 -9.53
CA LEU A 235 -13.37 -6.77 -9.03
C LEU A 235 -14.89 -6.67 -9.16
N ARG A 236 -15.54 -7.72 -9.68
CA ARG A 236 -17.00 -7.80 -9.81
C ARG A 236 -17.52 -9.16 -9.34
N ASN A 237 -18.60 -9.14 -8.57
CA ASN A 237 -19.38 -10.33 -8.21
C ASN A 237 -20.62 -10.44 -9.10
N ASP A 238 -20.57 -11.31 -10.09
CA ASP A 238 -21.66 -11.63 -11.00
C ASP A 238 -22.45 -12.84 -10.49
N ALA A 239 -23.32 -12.60 -9.51
CA ALA A 239 -24.18 -13.63 -8.92
C ALA A 239 -23.41 -14.88 -8.41
N GLY A 240 -22.27 -14.66 -7.73
CA GLY A 240 -21.41 -15.71 -7.18
C GLY A 240 -20.21 -16.05 -8.07
N ILE A 241 -20.11 -15.44 -9.25
CA ILE A 241 -18.97 -15.59 -10.17
C ILE A 241 -18.07 -14.37 -10.03
N LEU A 242 -16.80 -14.59 -9.68
CA LEU A 242 -15.80 -13.53 -9.64
C LEU A 242 -15.35 -13.17 -11.07
N SER A 243 -15.54 -11.92 -11.46
CA SER A 243 -14.97 -11.33 -12.67
C SER A 243 -13.94 -10.27 -12.31
N THR A 244 -12.83 -10.25 -13.06
CA THR A 244 -11.73 -9.31 -12.87
C THR A 244 -11.33 -8.69 -14.20
N SER A 245 -10.94 -7.41 -14.17
CA SER A 245 -10.47 -6.65 -15.35
C SER A 245 -9.51 -5.54 -14.91
N LEU A 246 -8.83 -4.89 -15.85
CA LEU A 246 -7.93 -3.78 -15.52
C LEU A 246 -8.73 -2.58 -15.04
N TYR A 247 -8.19 -1.89 -14.04
CA TYR A 247 -8.70 -0.60 -13.62
C TYR A 247 -7.85 0.53 -14.17
N TYR A 248 -8.48 1.40 -14.97
CA TYR A 248 -7.93 2.69 -15.34
C TYR A 248 -8.61 3.77 -14.51
N LYS A 249 -7.83 4.64 -13.88
CA LYS A 249 -8.39 5.81 -13.21
C LYS A 249 -9.14 6.64 -14.27
N PRO A 250 -10.32 7.22 -13.96
CA PRO A 250 -11.06 8.04 -14.92
C PRO A 250 -10.26 9.22 -15.49
N THR A 251 -9.29 9.71 -14.73
CA THR A 251 -8.37 10.80 -15.08
C THR A 251 -7.07 10.32 -15.74
N ALA A 252 -6.87 9.02 -15.89
CA ALA A 252 -5.69 8.48 -16.56
C ALA A 252 -5.74 8.87 -18.04
N GLN A 253 -4.77 9.67 -18.46
CA GLN A 253 -4.57 9.95 -19.87
C GLN A 253 -3.83 8.77 -20.50
N PRO A 254 -4.17 8.38 -21.74
CA PRO A 254 -3.57 7.23 -22.42
C PRO A 254 -2.15 7.55 -22.95
N TYR A 255 -1.38 8.34 -22.21
CA TYR A 255 -0.01 8.67 -22.59
C TYR A 255 0.92 7.56 -22.16
N VAL A 256 1.64 7.00 -23.11
CA VAL A 256 2.80 6.15 -22.87
C VAL A 256 4.06 6.88 -23.35
N VAL A 257 5.24 6.32 -23.12
CA VAL A 257 6.47 6.96 -23.60
C VAL A 257 6.45 7.03 -25.14
N PRO A 258 6.51 8.23 -25.77
CA PRO A 258 6.47 8.36 -27.23
C PRO A 258 7.63 7.63 -27.90
N PHE A 259 7.39 6.90 -28.99
CA PHE A 259 8.43 6.06 -29.60
C PHE A 259 9.61 6.87 -30.15
N ILE A 260 9.35 8.13 -30.50
CA ILE A 260 10.36 9.08 -30.98
C ILE A 260 11.22 9.69 -29.87
N SER A 261 10.96 9.40 -28.60
CA SER A 261 11.75 9.92 -27.48
C SER A 261 13.11 9.23 -27.36
N ASP A 262 14.08 9.89 -26.73
CA ASP A 262 15.46 9.40 -26.57
C ASP A 262 15.61 8.35 -25.44
N HIS A 263 14.57 7.53 -25.23
CA HIS A 263 14.61 6.47 -24.23
C HIS A 263 15.26 5.21 -24.81
N PRO A 264 15.94 4.39 -24.00
CA PRO A 264 16.49 3.13 -24.47
C PRO A 264 15.42 2.23 -25.12
N ARG A 265 15.77 1.54 -26.21
CA ARG A 265 14.80 0.71 -26.97
C ARG A 265 14.05 -0.31 -26.11
N HIS A 266 14.69 -0.86 -25.08
CA HIS A 266 14.07 -1.83 -24.19
C HIS A 266 12.91 -1.23 -23.38
N THR A 267 12.87 0.08 -23.14
CA THR A 267 11.78 0.76 -22.43
C THR A 267 10.47 0.63 -23.20
N PHE A 268 10.47 0.86 -24.52
CA PHE A 268 9.26 0.73 -25.35
C PHE A 268 8.74 -0.70 -25.40
N VAL A 269 9.65 -1.66 -25.57
CA VAL A 269 9.34 -3.09 -25.56
C VAL A 269 8.73 -3.49 -24.21
N ASN A 270 9.30 -3.00 -23.11
CA ASN A 270 8.79 -3.25 -21.77
C ASN A 270 7.41 -2.65 -21.52
N VAL A 271 7.09 -1.46 -22.05
CA VAL A 271 5.74 -0.88 -21.96
C VAL A 271 4.71 -1.84 -22.57
N ILE A 272 4.99 -2.39 -23.75
CA ILE A 272 4.09 -3.33 -24.42
C ILE A 272 3.99 -4.63 -23.62
N HIS A 273 5.13 -5.22 -23.23
CA HIS A 273 5.16 -6.48 -22.48
C HIS A 273 4.44 -6.38 -21.16
N THR A 274 4.70 -5.34 -20.37
CA THR A 274 4.07 -5.15 -19.05
C THR A 274 2.57 -4.90 -19.17
N SER A 275 2.13 -4.08 -20.13
CA SER A 275 0.71 -3.83 -20.37
C SER A 275 -0.03 -5.12 -20.76
N LEU A 276 0.53 -5.91 -21.68
CA LEU A 276 -0.07 -7.19 -22.06
C LEU A 276 -0.01 -8.23 -20.94
N ALA A 277 1.08 -8.27 -20.16
CA ALA A 277 1.18 -9.17 -19.01
C ALA A 277 0.11 -8.84 -17.96
N HIS A 278 -0.13 -7.56 -17.66
CA HIS A 278 -1.23 -7.14 -16.80
C HIS A 278 -2.59 -7.52 -17.41
N ALA A 279 -2.81 -7.27 -18.70
CA ALA A 279 -4.04 -7.66 -19.40
C ALA A 279 -4.34 -9.16 -19.24
N ILE A 280 -3.34 -10.03 -19.43
CA ILE A 280 -3.46 -11.47 -19.25
C ILE A 280 -3.75 -11.82 -17.79
N THR A 281 -3.03 -11.20 -16.86
CA THR A 281 -3.09 -11.55 -15.43
C THR A 281 -4.42 -11.16 -14.79
N TYR A 282 -4.97 -9.99 -15.16
CA TYR A 282 -6.11 -9.40 -14.48
C TYR A 282 -7.44 -9.67 -15.19
N SER A 283 -7.43 -10.10 -16.46
CA SER A 283 -8.67 -10.44 -17.17
C SER A 283 -9.19 -11.81 -16.78
N SER A 284 -10.40 -11.89 -16.23
CA SER A 284 -11.01 -13.17 -15.85
C SER A 284 -11.53 -13.98 -17.04
N THR A 285 -11.75 -13.35 -18.19
CA THR A 285 -12.23 -14.02 -19.41
C THR A 285 -11.43 -13.57 -20.64
N PHE A 286 -11.47 -14.39 -21.68
CA PHE A 286 -10.82 -14.08 -22.95
C PHE A 286 -11.39 -12.81 -23.60
N ASP A 287 -12.70 -12.57 -23.49
CA ASP A 287 -13.32 -11.36 -24.04
C ASP A 287 -12.84 -10.09 -23.34
N ILE A 288 -12.72 -10.12 -22.01
CA ILE A 288 -12.15 -9.00 -21.24
C ILE A 288 -10.71 -8.77 -21.67
N PHE A 289 -9.91 -9.83 -21.79
CA PHE A 289 -8.53 -9.74 -22.26
C PHE A 289 -8.45 -9.17 -23.68
N ASN A 290 -9.33 -9.60 -24.59
CA ASN A 290 -9.30 -9.15 -25.98
C ASN A 290 -9.70 -7.67 -26.10
N ASN A 291 -10.67 -7.21 -25.30
CA ASN A 291 -11.03 -5.80 -25.20
C ASN A 291 -9.85 -4.96 -24.68
N GLU A 292 -9.16 -5.44 -23.65
CA GLU A 292 -7.98 -4.78 -23.10
C GLU A 292 -6.83 -4.73 -24.11
N ARG A 293 -6.56 -5.84 -24.79
CA ARG A 293 -5.55 -5.91 -25.86
C ARG A 293 -5.85 -4.90 -26.98
N CYS A 294 -7.11 -4.74 -27.36
CA CYS A 294 -7.53 -3.73 -28.32
C CYS A 294 -7.32 -2.31 -27.79
N HIS A 295 -7.64 -2.05 -26.52
CA HIS A 295 -7.38 -0.77 -25.87
C HIS A 295 -5.88 -0.44 -25.87
N ILE A 296 -5.02 -1.36 -25.42
CA ILE A 296 -3.55 -1.21 -25.45
C ILE A 296 -3.05 -0.90 -26.86
N LYS A 297 -3.55 -1.63 -27.87
CA LYS A 297 -3.17 -1.40 -29.27
C LYS A 297 -3.55 0.01 -29.74
N LEU A 298 -4.76 0.47 -29.43
CA LEU A 298 -5.21 1.82 -29.77
C LEU A 298 -4.37 2.88 -29.08
N THR A 299 -4.11 2.71 -27.78
CA THR A 299 -3.24 3.60 -27.00
C THR A 299 -1.85 3.72 -27.63
N LEU A 300 -1.21 2.60 -28.00
CA LEU A 300 0.11 2.62 -28.64
C LEU A 300 0.09 3.30 -30.02
N LEU A 301 -0.97 3.09 -30.82
CA LEU A 301 -1.09 3.72 -32.15
C LEU A 301 -1.35 5.23 -32.06
N LEU A 302 -2.03 5.71 -31.03
CA LEU A 302 -2.35 7.12 -30.84
C LEU A 302 -1.23 7.92 -30.16
N ASN A 303 -0.22 7.24 -29.61
CA ASN A 303 0.83 7.87 -28.80
C ASN A 303 2.02 8.44 -29.61
N GLY A 304 1.97 8.37 -30.94
CA GLY A 304 3.01 8.88 -31.84
C GLY A 304 4.11 7.86 -32.14
#